data_AF-A0A1S3SW58-F1
#
_entry.id   AF-A0A1S3SW58-F1
#
_cell.length_a   1.000
_cell.length_b   1.000
_cell.length_c   1.000
_cell.angle_alpha   90.00
_cell.angle_beta   90.00
_cell.angle_gamma   90.00
#
_symmetry.space_group_name_H-M   'P 1'
#
loop_
_entity.id
_entity.type
_entity.pdbx_description
1 polymer ?
#
loop_
_entity_poly.entity_id
_entity_poly.type
_entity_poly.pdbx_seq_one_letter_code
_entity_poly.pdbx_strand_id
1 'polypeptide(L)'
;MAATIDFRTRVDASCRYSEEFTNIYYDCMDKKRRNLIRLYLDKATLVWNGNAVSGQSALGDFFQSLPSSEFSVQTLDCQPVHEQATQGQTTLLVVTAGQVKFDGQKQRYFNQNFLLTAQAFPTSDQPVWKIASDCFRFQDWSS
;
A
#
# COMPACT_ATOMS: atom_id res chain seq x y z
N MET A 1 23.26 -5.92 -24.45
CA MET A 1 22.11 -5.00 -24.45
C MET A 1 21.05 -5.62 -23.58
N ALA A 2 20.68 -5.00 -22.45
CA ALA A 2 19.54 -5.47 -21.68
C ALA A 2 18.30 -5.31 -22.56
N ALA A 3 17.54 -6.40 -22.77
CA ALA A 3 16.30 -6.33 -23.53
C ALA A 3 15.37 -5.35 -22.82
N THR A 4 14.97 -4.29 -23.51
CA THR A 4 13.98 -3.33 -23.01
C THR A 4 12.69 -4.11 -22.80
N ILE A 5 12.30 -4.31 -21.53
CA ILE A 5 11.04 -4.98 -21.22
C ILE A 5 9.92 -4.13 -21.82
N ASP A 6 9.08 -4.76 -22.63
CA ASP A 6 7.96 -4.08 -23.28
C ASP A 6 7.03 -3.43 -22.24
N PHE A 7 6.51 -2.25 -22.55
CA PHE A 7 5.69 -1.48 -21.62
C PHE A 7 4.43 -2.25 -21.21
N ARG A 8 3.80 -2.99 -22.14
CA ARG A 8 2.63 -3.80 -21.83
C ARG A 8 2.97 -4.89 -20.82
N THR A 9 4.10 -5.56 -20.97
CA THR A 9 4.57 -6.56 -20.00
C THR A 9 4.75 -5.95 -18.60
N ARG A 10 5.24 -4.71 -18.50
CA ARG A 10 5.35 -4.00 -17.21
C ARG A 10 3.97 -3.70 -16.62
N VAL A 11 3.00 -3.30 -17.45
CA VAL A 11 1.61 -3.04 -17.02
C VAL A 11 0.96 -4.34 -16.53
N ASP A 12 1.05 -5.43 -17.30
CA ASP A 12 0.46 -6.73 -16.93
C ASP A 12 1.03 -7.24 -15.59
N ALA A 13 2.35 -7.11 -15.39
CA ALA A 13 2.99 -7.46 -14.13
C ALA A 13 2.52 -6.55 -12.98
N SER A 14 2.36 -5.25 -13.25
CA SER A 14 1.88 -4.26 -12.26
C SER A 14 0.48 -4.62 -11.75
N CYS A 15 -0.45 -4.99 -12.65
CA CYS A 15 -1.79 -5.42 -12.29
C CYS A 15 -1.74 -6.62 -11.32
N ARG A 16 -1.01 -7.67 -11.70
CA ARG A 16 -0.85 -8.87 -10.86
C ARG A 16 -0.30 -8.56 -9.46
N TYR A 17 0.76 -7.76 -9.39
CA TYR A 17 1.36 -7.39 -8.09
C TYR A 17 0.43 -6.51 -7.26
N SER A 18 -0.32 -5.60 -7.89
CA SER A 18 -1.26 -4.74 -7.17
C SER A 18 -2.41 -5.53 -6.54
N GLU A 19 -2.94 -6.53 -7.24
CA GLU A 19 -4.00 -7.42 -6.73
C GLU A 19 -3.50 -8.24 -5.54
N GLU A 20 -2.33 -8.87 -5.69
CA GLU A 20 -1.72 -9.66 -4.62
C GLU A 20 -1.38 -8.80 -3.40
N PHE A 21 -0.75 -7.65 -3.61
CA PHE A 21 -0.42 -6.71 -2.53
C PHE A 21 -1.69 -6.26 -1.80
N THR A 22 -2.74 -5.88 -2.53
CA THR A 22 -3.99 -5.38 -1.95
C THR A 22 -4.64 -6.43 -1.05
N ASN A 23 -4.69 -7.69 -1.52
CA ASN A 23 -5.20 -8.81 -0.73
C ASN A 23 -4.39 -9.03 0.54
N ILE A 24 -3.05 -9.02 0.44
CA ILE A 24 -2.16 -9.19 1.59
C ILE A 24 -2.30 -8.03 2.58
N TYR A 25 -2.33 -6.79 2.08
CA TYR A 25 -2.38 -5.59 2.89
C TYR A 25 -3.63 -5.56 3.77
N TYR A 26 -4.81 -5.69 3.15
CA TYR A 26 -6.07 -5.61 3.87
C TYR A 26 -6.34 -6.86 4.75
N ASP A 27 -5.93 -8.07 4.34
CA ASP A 27 -5.96 -9.24 5.24
C ASP A 27 -5.07 -9.03 6.47
N CYS A 28 -3.89 -8.44 6.28
CA CYS A 28 -2.97 -8.14 7.37
C CYS A 28 -3.50 -7.03 8.28
N MET A 29 -4.11 -5.99 7.71
CA MET A 29 -4.75 -4.90 8.45
C MET A 29 -5.89 -5.43 9.33
N ASP A 30 -6.71 -6.34 8.83
CA ASP A 30 -7.87 -6.85 9.57
C ASP A 30 -7.50 -7.95 10.57
N LYS A 31 -6.65 -8.90 10.18
CA LYS A 31 -6.43 -10.13 10.97
C LYS A 31 -5.07 -10.22 11.64
N LYS A 32 -4.06 -9.51 11.12
CA LYS A 32 -2.65 -9.67 11.53
C LYS A 32 -1.95 -8.32 11.74
N ARG A 33 -2.65 -7.34 12.33
CA ARG A 33 -2.19 -5.93 12.47
C ARG A 33 -0.73 -5.77 12.90
N ARG A 34 -0.25 -6.61 13.83
CA ARG A 34 1.15 -6.60 14.30
C ARG A 34 2.18 -6.85 13.20
N ASN A 35 1.81 -7.61 12.17
CA ASN A 35 2.68 -7.92 11.04
C ASN A 35 2.58 -6.89 9.90
N LEU A 36 1.58 -6.00 9.94
CA LEU A 36 1.34 -5.02 8.87
C LEU A 36 2.57 -4.14 8.63
N ILE A 37 3.27 -3.80 9.70
CA ILE A 37 4.44 -2.95 9.64
C ILE A 37 5.58 -3.53 8.78
N ARG A 38 5.64 -4.86 8.63
CA ARG A 38 6.66 -5.52 7.80
C ARG A 38 6.50 -5.24 6.30
N LEU A 39 5.32 -4.77 5.88
CA LEU A 39 5.04 -4.35 4.51
C LEU A 39 5.60 -2.96 4.19
N TYR A 40 5.97 -2.18 5.21
CA TYR A 40 6.51 -0.83 5.03
C TYR A 40 8.04 -0.84 4.97
N LEU A 41 8.60 0.10 4.21
CA LEU A 41 10.03 0.44 4.30
C LEU A 41 10.35 1.14 5.63
N ASP A 42 11.61 1.10 6.03
CA ASP A 42 12.05 1.68 7.31
C ASP A 42 11.77 3.20 7.40
N LYS A 43 11.88 3.89 6.26
CA LYS A 43 11.63 5.33 6.10
C LYS A 43 10.27 5.65 5.48
N ALA A 44 9.35 4.69 5.45
CA ALA A 44 8.04 4.91 4.85
C ALA A 44 7.24 5.99 5.60
N THR A 45 6.34 6.65 4.87
CA THR A 45 5.45 7.68 5.41
C THR A 45 3.99 7.30 5.18
N LEU A 46 3.14 7.62 6.15
CA LEU A 46 1.69 7.52 6.07
C LEU A 46 1.08 8.91 6.26
N VAL A 47 0.08 9.25 5.45
CA VAL A 47 -0.84 10.36 5.72
C VAL A 47 -2.23 9.79 5.96
N TRP A 48 -2.69 9.79 7.22
CA TRP A 48 -3.99 9.25 7.61
C TRP A 48 -4.96 10.38 7.94
N ASN A 49 -5.92 10.62 7.05
CA ASN A 49 -6.88 11.74 7.15
C ASN A 49 -6.20 13.10 7.37
N GLY A 50 -5.00 13.29 6.79
CA GLY A 50 -4.20 14.52 6.94
C GLY A 50 -3.17 14.49 8.06
N ASN A 51 -3.16 13.47 8.92
CA ASN A 51 -2.15 13.30 9.97
C ASN A 51 -0.95 12.53 9.41
N ALA A 52 0.23 13.14 9.44
CA ALA A 52 1.46 12.50 8.98
C ALA A 52 2.08 11.61 10.06
N VAL A 53 2.47 10.40 9.68
CA VAL A 53 3.22 9.43 10.48
C VAL A 53 4.42 9.00 9.66
N SER A 54 5.62 8.94 10.25
CA SER A 54 6.85 8.69 9.50
C SER A 54 7.77 7.76 10.25
N GLY A 55 8.33 6.80 9.53
CA GLY A 55 9.24 5.80 10.08
C GLY A 55 8.52 4.60 10.68
N GLN A 56 9.16 3.44 10.57
CA GLN A 56 8.56 2.15 10.89
C GLN A 56 8.07 2.02 12.35
N SER A 57 8.80 2.60 13.32
CA SER A 57 8.37 2.56 14.73
C SER A 57 7.04 3.30 14.93
N ALA A 58 6.97 4.56 14.48
CA ALA A 58 5.78 5.39 14.64
C ALA A 58 4.57 4.82 13.88
N LEU A 59 4.80 4.23 12.69
CA LEU A 59 3.78 3.51 11.94
C LEU A 59 3.28 2.28 12.73
N GLY A 60 4.19 1.50 13.31
CA GLY A 60 3.86 0.34 14.12
C GLY A 60 2.99 0.68 15.33
N ASP A 61 3.31 1.76 16.03
CA ASP A 61 2.52 2.27 17.16
C ASP A 61 1.16 2.80 16.69
N PHE A 62 1.14 3.55 15.58
CA PHE A 62 -0.08 4.09 14.99
C PHE A 62 -1.08 2.98 14.62
N PHE A 63 -0.65 1.97 13.88
CA PHE A 63 -1.55 0.87 13.46
C PHE A 63 -2.05 0.02 14.62
N GLN A 64 -1.25 -0.13 15.69
CA GLN A 64 -1.67 -0.80 16.92
C GLN A 64 -2.69 0.01 17.72
N SER A 65 -2.64 1.35 17.63
CA SER A 65 -3.59 2.23 18.29
C SER A 65 -4.97 2.28 17.62
N LEU A 66 -5.06 1.91 16.34
CA LEU A 66 -6.32 1.86 15.61
C LEU A 66 -7.22 0.72 16.09
N PRO A 67 -8.55 0.91 16.15
CA PRO A 67 -9.49 -0.18 16.42
C PRO A 67 -9.36 -1.34 15.43
N SER A 68 -9.89 -2.51 15.79
CA SER A 68 -10.08 -3.61 14.83
C SER A 68 -10.86 -3.12 13.61
N SER A 69 -10.56 -3.67 12.43
CA SER A 69 -11.11 -3.22 11.16
C SER A 69 -11.68 -4.38 10.36
N GLU A 70 -12.64 -4.06 9.50
CA GLU A 70 -13.14 -4.91 8.42
C GLU A 70 -13.17 -4.07 7.14
N PHE A 71 -12.21 -4.32 6.24
CA PHE A 71 -12.13 -3.63 4.95
C PHE A 71 -12.85 -4.42 3.86
N SER A 72 -13.57 -3.70 3.00
CA SER A 72 -14.16 -4.20 1.77
C SER A 72 -13.71 -3.31 0.61
N VAL A 73 -12.69 -3.77 -0.11
CA VAL A 73 -12.17 -3.08 -1.31
C VAL A 73 -13.13 -3.33 -2.47
N GLN A 74 -13.58 -2.25 -3.12
CA GLN A 74 -14.53 -2.32 -4.24
C GLN A 74 -13.86 -2.01 -5.58
N THR A 75 -12.84 -1.17 -5.56
CA THR A 75 -12.09 -0.77 -6.75
C THR A 75 -10.60 -0.77 -6.47
N LEU A 76 -9.85 -1.16 -7.48
CA LEU A 76 -8.40 -1.21 -7.50
C LEU A 76 -7.95 -0.70 -8.88
N ASP A 77 -7.00 0.22 -8.89
CA ASP A 77 -6.27 0.66 -10.06
C ASP A 77 -4.77 0.69 -9.75
N CYS A 78 -3.93 0.55 -10.77
CA CYS A 78 -2.49 0.63 -10.59
C CYS A 78 -1.77 1.15 -11.83
N GLN A 79 -0.62 1.78 -11.61
CA GLN A 79 0.18 2.38 -12.67
C GLN A 79 1.67 2.17 -12.40
N PRO A 80 2.45 1.60 -13.35
CA PRO A 80 3.90 1.59 -13.21
C PRO A 80 4.43 3.02 -13.21
N VAL A 81 5.26 3.36 -12.23
CA VAL A 81 5.80 4.72 -12.11
C VAL A 81 6.99 4.88 -13.05
N HIS A 82 7.07 6.04 -13.69
CA HIS A 82 8.17 6.35 -14.60
C HIS A 82 9.50 6.46 -13.84
N GLU A 83 10.57 5.90 -14.40
CA GLU A 83 11.88 5.76 -13.75
C GLU A 83 12.52 7.10 -13.35
N GLN A 84 12.21 8.18 -14.07
CA GLN A 84 12.69 9.54 -13.74
C GLN A 84 12.16 10.02 -12.39
N ALA A 85 10.94 9.62 -12.00
CA ALA A 85 10.36 10.00 -10.72
C ALA A 85 10.95 9.19 -9.55
N THR A 86 11.62 8.08 -9.84
CA THR A 86 12.06 7.09 -8.83
C THR A 86 13.56 6.82 -8.88
N GLN A 87 14.31 7.59 -9.66
CA GLN A 87 15.76 7.43 -9.85
C GLN A 87 16.15 6.00 -10.25
N GLY A 88 15.33 5.37 -11.12
CA GLY A 88 15.54 4.01 -11.60
C GLY A 88 14.97 2.91 -10.70
N GLN A 89 14.41 3.23 -9.53
CA GLN A 89 13.78 2.24 -8.67
C GLN A 89 12.44 1.76 -9.25
N THR A 90 12.29 0.46 -9.44
CA THR A 90 11.02 -0.15 -9.89
C THR A 90 9.93 0.11 -8.84
N THR A 91 8.91 0.86 -9.26
CA THR A 91 7.89 1.43 -8.38
C THR A 91 6.51 1.32 -9.02
N LEU A 92 5.50 1.09 -8.19
CA LEU A 92 4.11 0.90 -8.58
C LEU A 92 3.22 1.82 -7.73
N LEU A 93 2.41 2.65 -8.40
CA LEU A 93 1.32 3.36 -7.77
C LEU A 93 0.11 2.43 -7.72
N VAL A 94 -0.50 2.29 -6.55
CA VAL A 94 -1.73 1.53 -6.35
C VAL A 94 -2.78 2.45 -5.74
N VAL A 95 -3.99 2.45 -6.28
CA VAL A 95 -5.12 3.23 -5.77
C VAL A 95 -6.28 2.29 -5.49
N THR A 96 -6.87 2.41 -4.32
CA THR A 96 -8.00 1.61 -3.87
C THR A 96 -9.11 2.49 -3.34
N ALA A 97 -10.34 2.03 -3.52
CA ALA A 97 -11.49 2.61 -2.86
C ALA A 97 -12.46 1.52 -2.44
N GLY A 98 -13.19 1.79 -1.36
CA GLY A 98 -14.16 0.85 -0.83
C GLY A 98 -14.72 1.33 0.48
N GLN A 99 -15.06 0.38 1.34
CA GLN A 99 -15.66 0.63 2.63
C GLN A 99 -14.81 0.01 3.73
N VAL A 100 -14.82 0.63 4.91
CA VAL A 100 -14.20 0.09 6.11
C VAL A 100 -15.11 0.30 7.30
N LYS A 101 -15.18 -0.71 8.15
CA LYS A 101 -15.83 -0.64 9.45
C LYS A 101 -14.77 -0.82 10.53
N PHE A 102 -14.57 0.21 11.35
CA PHE A 102 -13.76 0.10 12.56
C PHE A 102 -14.65 -0.31 13.74
N ASP A 103 -14.10 -1.08 14.67
CA ASP A 103 -14.84 -1.50 15.87
C ASP A 103 -15.34 -0.28 16.66
N GLY A 104 -16.59 -0.36 17.12
CA GLY A 104 -17.30 0.76 17.76
C GLY A 104 -17.65 1.95 16.86
N GLN A 105 -17.41 1.89 15.54
CA GLN A 105 -17.69 2.98 14.60
C GLN A 105 -18.66 2.59 13.49
N LYS A 106 -19.32 3.59 12.89
CA LYS A 106 -20.12 3.40 11.67
C LYS A 106 -19.20 3.00 10.50
N GLN A 107 -19.75 2.23 9.57
CA GLN A 107 -19.08 1.93 8.30
C GLN A 107 -18.93 3.20 7.47
N ARG A 108 -17.78 3.38 6.83
CA ARG A 108 -17.45 4.57 6.04
C ARG A 108 -16.78 4.20 4.74
N TYR A 109 -16.93 5.06 3.74
CA TYR A 109 -16.18 4.95 2.49
C TYR A 109 -14.79 5.56 2.64
N PHE A 110 -13.81 4.96 1.98
CA PHE A 110 -12.44 5.43 1.98
C PHE A 110 -11.83 5.41 0.57
N ASN A 111 -10.79 6.21 0.41
CA ASN A 111 -9.83 6.11 -0.67
C ASN A 111 -8.44 5.97 -0.06
N GLN A 112 -7.64 5.06 -0.60
CA GLN A 112 -6.26 4.86 -0.17
C GLN A 112 -5.35 4.66 -1.37
N ASN A 113 -4.19 5.31 -1.37
CA ASN A 113 -3.18 5.11 -2.39
C ASN A 113 -1.82 4.77 -1.77
N PHE A 114 -1.10 3.90 -2.45
CA PHE A 114 0.20 3.40 -2.04
C PHE A 114 1.22 3.63 -3.13
N LEU A 115 2.42 4.00 -2.74
CA LEU A 115 3.60 3.94 -3.58
C LEU A 115 4.45 2.75 -3.13
N LEU A 116 4.45 1.69 -3.94
CA LEU A 116 5.18 0.46 -3.67
C LEU A 116 6.52 0.47 -4.39
N THR A 117 7.55 -0.07 -3.75
CA THR A 117 8.88 -0.23 -4.34
C THR A 117 9.29 -1.70 -4.29
N ALA A 118 9.87 -2.18 -5.39
CA ALA A 118 10.40 -3.54 -5.46
C ALA A 118 11.72 -3.65 -4.70
N GLN A 119 11.78 -4.46 -3.65
CA GLN A 119 13.00 -4.74 -2.91
C GLN A 119 13.59 -6.06 -3.39
N ALA A 120 14.86 -6.02 -3.82
CA ALA A 120 15.59 -7.23 -4.14
C ALA A 120 15.77 -8.06 -2.87
N PHE A 121 15.56 -9.38 -2.97
CA PHE A 121 15.75 -10.29 -1.85
C PHE A 121 16.79 -11.34 -2.24
N PRO A 122 17.86 -11.55 -1.45
CA PRO A 122 18.99 -12.40 -1.85
C PRO A 122 18.61 -13.85 -2.19
N THR A 123 17.47 -14.33 -1.70
CA THR A 123 17.04 -15.72 -1.80
C THR A 123 15.88 -15.93 -2.78
N SER A 124 15.49 -14.92 -3.56
CA SER A 124 14.35 -14.99 -4.47
C SER A 124 14.59 -14.18 -5.73
N ASP A 125 14.32 -14.78 -6.89
CA ASP A 125 14.31 -14.07 -8.17
C ASP A 125 13.11 -13.11 -8.31
N GLN A 126 12.10 -13.28 -7.45
CA GLN A 126 10.95 -12.37 -7.38
C GLN A 126 11.19 -11.29 -6.31
N PRO A 127 10.95 -10.01 -6.63
CA PRO A 127 11.10 -8.92 -5.67
C PRO A 127 10.00 -8.97 -4.60
N VAL A 128 10.33 -8.46 -3.42
CA VAL A 128 9.33 -8.20 -2.37
C VAL A 128 8.88 -6.75 -2.48
N TRP A 129 7.59 -6.52 -2.68
CA TRP A 129 7.03 -5.17 -2.75
C TRP A 129 6.83 -4.59 -1.34
N LYS A 130 7.37 -3.39 -1.11
CA LYS A 130 7.21 -2.66 0.15
C LYS A 130 6.69 -1.25 -0.07
N ILE A 131 5.89 -0.78 0.89
CA ILE A 131 5.28 0.55 0.88
C ILE A 131 6.34 1.58 1.21
N ALA A 132 6.57 2.51 0.28
CA ALA A 132 7.37 3.72 0.50
C ALA A 132 6.51 4.89 0.98
N SER A 133 5.28 5.01 0.47
CA SER A 133 4.31 6.03 0.88
C SER A 133 2.91 5.45 0.90
N ASP A 134 2.11 5.85 1.89
CA ASP A 134 0.69 5.53 2.04
C ASP A 134 -0.10 6.81 2.33
N CYS A 135 -1.26 6.96 1.72
CA CYS A 135 -2.19 8.04 1.98
C CYS A 135 -3.62 7.49 2.05
N PHE A 136 -4.22 7.53 3.24
CA PHE A 136 -5.57 7.08 3.52
C PHE A 136 -6.47 8.27 3.86
N ARG A 137 -7.69 8.29 3.31
CA ARG A 137 -8.70 9.30 3.63
C ARG A 137 -10.11 8.74 3.57
N PHE A 138 -10.93 9.08 4.56
CA PHE A 138 -12.38 8.88 4.49
C PHE A 138 -13.01 9.86 3.50
N GLN A 139 -14.00 9.41 2.72
CA GLN A 139 -14.72 10.28 1.79
C GLN A 139 -15.54 11.36 2.51
N ASP A 140 -16.07 11.03 3.68
CA ASP A 140 -16.86 11.92 4.54
C ASP A 140 -16.06 12.44 5.73
N TRP A 141 -14.75 12.72 5.55
CA TRP A 141 -13.83 13.00 6.67
C TRP A 141 -14.31 14.12 7.62
N SER A 142 -15.04 15.11 7.10
CA SER A 142 -15.55 16.27 7.81
C SER A 142 -16.84 16.03 8.62
N SER A 143 -17.41 14.82 8.54
CA SER A 143 -18.74 14.46 9.04
C SER A 143 -18.74 13.49 10.21
#